data_AF-A0A485LP67-F1
#
_entry.id   AF-A0A485LP67-F1
#
_cell.length_a   1.000
_cell.length_b   1.000
_cell.length_c   1.000
_cell.angle_alpha   90.00
_cell.angle_beta   90.00
_cell.angle_gamma   90.00
#
_symmetry.space_group_name_H-M   'P 1'
#
loop_
_entity.id
_entity.type
_entity.pdbx_description
1 polymer ?
#
loop_
_entity_poly.entity_id
_entity_poly.type
_entity_poly.pdbx_seq_one_letter_code
_entity_poly.pdbx_strand_id
1 'polypeptide(L)'
;MVKYVLLEELHHFRSAESEEDIVQALALIAVLLLAPDDRAGFADADGATAIGDHLVRLCHEQGGAKIKWRTSNVFGFVITKKLLPTFVRYALVCIIHATLDASMAQDLCSMGLPQLLLLEFIINPVQELEDIVSDNQLSSSEVEDPPCHILALEALRNLVYLESETTLISHGALDAMWHTLLQPSEREMERLLMCDVLTNLTSHSPRATFATKDRLALLLALLLNENAHGDKISDHSTSVALQTAMADFGCNLARDTEYSIVFICTLEAHRPRARMNQSSIAFLGHWADTATDEGLSASLRSFTHNLAWTDVSTKVCVQKLSASSFVERFIGVKSEI
;
A
#
# COMPACT_ATOMS: atom_id res chain seq x y z
N MET A 1 -33.36 -18.31 13.68
CA MET A 1 -32.19 -17.67 13.03
C MET A 1 -32.08 -16.29 13.66
N VAL A 2 -31.04 -16.04 14.46
CA VAL A 2 -30.80 -14.72 15.06
C VAL A 2 -30.36 -13.80 13.93
N LYS A 3 -31.08 -12.70 13.70
CA LYS A 3 -30.70 -11.70 12.72
C LYS A 3 -29.82 -10.69 13.46
N TYR A 4 -28.52 -10.74 13.21
CA TYR A 4 -27.61 -9.70 13.71
C TYR A 4 -27.78 -8.45 12.87
N VAL A 5 -27.84 -7.30 13.53
CA VAL A 5 -27.97 -5.99 12.88
C VAL A 5 -26.71 -5.20 13.19
N LEU A 6 -26.05 -4.66 12.15
CA LEU A 6 -24.76 -3.97 12.29
C LEU A 6 -24.79 -2.82 13.31
N LEU A 7 -25.92 -2.11 13.39
CA LEU A 7 -26.13 -1.05 14.40
C LEU A 7 -26.24 -1.58 15.84
N GLU A 8 -26.83 -2.75 16.04
CA GLU A 8 -26.89 -3.39 17.36
C GLU A 8 -25.49 -3.81 17.81
N GLU A 9 -24.69 -4.37 16.90
CA GLU A 9 -23.32 -4.74 17.21
C GLU A 9 -22.41 -3.53 17.46
N LEU A 10 -22.64 -2.41 16.76
CA LEU A 10 -21.97 -1.15 17.10
C LEU A 10 -22.34 -0.66 18.51
N HIS A 11 -23.59 -0.88 18.94
CA HIS A 11 -23.99 -0.57 20.32
C HIS A 11 -23.28 -1.48 21.32
N HIS A 12 -23.26 -2.79 21.09
CA HIS A 12 -22.53 -3.76 21.92
C HIS A 12 -21.04 -3.43 22.01
N PHE A 13 -20.42 -3.04 20.89
CA PHE A 13 -19.02 -2.60 20.86
C PHE A 13 -18.78 -1.39 21.78
N ARG A 14 -19.67 -0.39 21.74
CA ARG A 14 -19.57 0.84 22.56
C ARG A 14 -19.86 0.59 24.04
N SER A 15 -20.68 -0.40 24.36
CA SER A 15 -21.09 -0.74 25.73
C SER A 15 -20.38 -1.98 26.26
N ALA A 16 -19.30 -2.42 25.63
CA ALA A 16 -18.59 -3.62 26.06
C ALA A 16 -18.06 -3.48 27.49
N GLU A 17 -18.25 -4.50 28.32
CA GLU A 17 -17.80 -4.53 29.72
C GLU A 17 -16.65 -5.53 29.95
N SER A 18 -16.31 -6.33 28.93
CA SER A 18 -15.27 -7.37 29.00
C SER A 18 -14.50 -7.52 27.68
N GLU A 19 -13.34 -8.20 27.75
CA GLU A 19 -12.52 -8.49 26.57
C GLU A 19 -13.22 -9.44 25.59
N GLU A 20 -14.04 -10.37 26.08
CA GLU A 20 -14.85 -11.25 25.22
C GLU A 20 -15.94 -10.46 24.48
N ASP A 21 -16.64 -9.55 25.17
CA ASP A 21 -17.75 -8.80 24.57
C ASP A 21 -17.28 -7.90 23.42
N ILE A 22 -16.19 -7.15 23.62
CA ILE A 22 -15.68 -6.23 22.59
C ILE A 22 -15.14 -6.98 21.37
N VAL A 23 -14.48 -8.11 21.57
CA VAL A 23 -13.94 -8.94 20.49
C VAL A 23 -15.08 -9.60 19.72
N GLN A 24 -16.10 -10.10 20.41
CA GLN A 24 -17.27 -10.72 19.77
C GLN A 24 -18.05 -9.68 18.94
N ALA A 25 -18.26 -8.48 19.47
CA ALA A 25 -18.91 -7.40 18.75
C ALA A 25 -18.12 -7.01 17.49
N LEU A 26 -16.79 -6.84 17.60
CA LEU A 26 -15.93 -6.55 16.44
C LEU A 26 -15.94 -7.67 15.39
N ALA A 27 -15.93 -8.94 15.81
CA ALA A 27 -16.00 -10.06 14.89
C ALA A 27 -17.30 -10.03 14.07
N LEU A 28 -18.43 -9.73 14.72
CA LEU A 28 -19.72 -9.62 14.04
C LEU A 28 -19.78 -8.39 13.14
N ILE A 29 -19.29 -7.23 13.60
CA ILE A 29 -19.18 -6.02 12.76
C ILE A 29 -18.34 -6.30 11.51
N ALA A 30 -17.20 -6.97 11.64
CA ALA A 30 -16.31 -7.30 10.54
C ALA A 30 -17.04 -8.10 9.44
N VAL A 31 -17.88 -9.07 9.83
CA VAL A 31 -18.68 -9.87 8.89
C VAL A 31 -19.82 -9.05 8.29
N LEU A 32 -20.54 -8.29 9.11
CA LEU A 32 -21.72 -7.53 8.66
C LEU A 32 -21.36 -6.37 7.72
N LEU A 33 -20.18 -5.76 7.87
CA LEU A 33 -19.67 -4.72 6.96
C LEU A 33 -19.42 -5.22 5.53
N LEU A 34 -19.46 -6.53 5.26
CA LEU A 34 -19.41 -7.04 3.88
C LEU A 34 -20.67 -6.69 3.08
N ALA A 35 -21.81 -6.52 3.73
CA ALA A 35 -23.07 -6.15 3.08
C ALA A 35 -23.11 -4.63 2.82
N PRO A 36 -23.19 -4.17 1.55
CA PRO A 36 -23.21 -2.75 1.23
C PRO A 36 -24.39 -1.99 1.86
N ASP A 37 -25.56 -2.64 1.94
CA ASP A 37 -26.80 -2.03 2.45
C ASP A 37 -26.71 -1.63 3.93
N ASP A 38 -25.90 -2.34 4.72
CA ASP A 38 -25.75 -2.06 6.15
C ASP A 38 -24.71 -0.95 6.44
N ARG A 39 -23.81 -0.65 5.49
CA ARG A 39 -22.73 0.34 5.67
C ARG A 39 -23.24 1.76 5.86
N ALA A 40 -24.33 2.13 5.19
CA ALA A 40 -24.88 3.48 5.29
C ALA A 40 -25.33 3.81 6.72
N GLY A 41 -26.11 2.91 7.35
CA GLY A 41 -26.53 3.10 8.74
C GLY A 41 -25.35 3.09 9.72
N PHE A 42 -24.33 2.28 9.45
CA PHE A 42 -23.11 2.26 10.25
C PHE A 42 -22.30 3.55 10.13
N ALA A 43 -22.21 4.13 8.92
CA ALA A 43 -21.57 5.43 8.68
C ALA A 43 -22.32 6.55 9.41
N ASP A 44 -23.66 6.62 9.26
CA ASP A 44 -24.52 7.61 9.93
C ASP A 44 -24.40 7.55 11.47
N ALA A 45 -24.03 6.39 12.00
CA ALA A 45 -23.87 6.16 13.43
C ALA A 45 -22.44 6.37 13.94
N ASP A 46 -21.53 6.97 13.15
CA ASP A 46 -20.10 7.15 13.46
C ASP A 46 -19.37 5.82 13.74
N GLY A 47 -19.76 4.75 13.05
CA GLY A 47 -19.24 3.41 13.28
C GLY A 47 -17.74 3.28 12.99
N ALA A 48 -17.30 3.78 11.83
CA ALA A 48 -15.89 3.76 11.44
C ALA A 48 -15.04 4.58 12.41
N THR A 49 -15.47 5.80 12.72
CA THR A 49 -14.82 6.70 13.68
C THR A 49 -14.71 6.06 15.06
N ALA A 50 -15.74 5.35 15.54
CA ALA A 50 -15.68 4.66 16.82
C ALA A 50 -14.59 3.58 16.84
N ILE A 51 -14.49 2.75 15.80
CA ILE A 51 -13.45 1.71 15.71
C ILE A 51 -12.06 2.34 15.56
N GLY A 52 -11.93 3.33 14.68
CA GLY A 52 -10.69 4.08 14.44
C GLY A 52 -10.16 4.74 15.72
N ASP A 53 -11.03 5.40 16.50
CA ASP A 53 -10.65 6.09 17.74
C ASP A 53 -10.10 5.10 18.78
N HIS A 54 -10.75 3.94 18.92
CA HIS A 54 -10.26 2.88 19.80
C HIS A 54 -8.89 2.34 19.36
N LEU A 55 -8.68 2.14 18.06
CA LEU A 55 -7.38 1.69 17.54
C LEU A 55 -6.28 2.76 17.74
N VAL A 56 -6.60 4.04 17.47
CA VAL A 56 -5.67 5.17 17.68
C VAL A 56 -5.28 5.27 19.15
N ARG A 57 -6.25 5.23 20.07
CA ARG A 57 -5.99 5.25 21.52
C ARG A 57 -5.17 4.05 21.97
N LEU A 58 -5.48 2.86 21.47
CA LEU A 58 -4.72 1.65 21.75
C LEU A 58 -3.26 1.83 21.33
N CYS A 59 -3.00 2.22 20.09
CA CYS A 59 -1.65 2.46 19.59
C CYS A 59 -0.90 3.53 20.41
N HIS A 60 -1.57 4.62 20.82
CA HIS A 60 -0.97 5.61 21.71
C HIS A 60 -0.59 5.04 23.09
N GLU A 61 -1.45 4.22 23.71
CA GLU A 61 -1.12 3.52 24.96
C GLU A 61 0.08 2.60 24.77
N GLN A 62 0.09 1.82 23.68
CA GLN A 62 1.17 0.88 23.38
C GLN A 62 2.49 1.59 23.05
N GLY A 63 2.45 2.78 22.46
CA GLY A 63 3.64 3.62 22.22
C GLY A 63 4.38 4.01 23.50
N GLY A 64 3.66 4.16 24.62
CA GLY A 64 4.22 4.48 25.94
C GLY A 64 4.44 3.29 26.87
N ALA A 65 4.02 2.08 26.47
CA ALA A 65 4.07 0.90 27.32
C ALA A 65 5.50 0.35 27.49
N LYS A 66 5.83 -0.11 28.71
CA LYS A 66 7.12 -0.78 28.99
C LYS A 66 7.26 -2.12 28.27
N ILE A 67 6.14 -2.83 28.14
CA ILE A 67 6.04 -4.08 27.40
C ILE A 67 4.83 -3.90 26.48
N LYS A 68 5.10 -3.68 25.19
CA LYS A 68 4.05 -3.44 24.21
C LYS A 68 3.20 -4.71 24.02
N TRP A 69 1.94 -4.50 23.65
CA TRP A 69 0.96 -5.51 23.20
C TRP A 69 0.72 -6.67 24.17
N ARG A 70 1.02 -6.48 25.46
CA ARG A 70 0.76 -7.46 26.50
C ARG A 70 -0.60 -7.27 27.18
N THR A 71 -1.00 -6.02 27.39
CA THR A 71 -2.27 -5.64 27.99
C THR A 71 -2.67 -4.25 27.52
N SER A 72 -3.97 -3.93 27.57
CA SER A 72 -4.49 -2.58 27.34
C SER A 72 -5.61 -2.26 28.32
N ASN A 73 -5.69 -1.01 28.77
CA ASN A 73 -6.79 -0.48 29.59
C ASN A 73 -7.60 0.62 28.88
N VAL A 74 -7.35 0.85 27.59
CA VAL A 74 -7.98 1.94 26.81
C VAL A 74 -9.50 1.83 26.76
N PHE A 75 -10.04 0.62 26.94
CA PHE A 75 -11.45 0.29 26.83
C PHE A 75 -12.24 0.43 28.15
N GLY A 76 -11.59 0.88 29.24
CA GLY A 76 -12.20 0.93 30.57
C GLY A 76 -12.16 -0.39 31.33
N PHE A 77 -11.71 -1.46 30.69
CA PHE A 77 -11.38 -2.76 31.28
C PHE A 77 -10.04 -3.27 30.70
N VAL A 78 -9.46 -4.28 31.35
CA VAL A 78 -8.19 -4.88 30.94
C VAL A 78 -8.44 -5.86 29.80
N ILE A 79 -7.87 -5.60 28.63
CA ILE A 79 -7.70 -6.63 27.59
C ILE A 79 -6.32 -7.25 27.75
N THR A 80 -6.27 -8.58 27.80
CA THR A 80 -5.05 -9.35 28.03
C THR A 80 -4.35 -9.74 26.73
N LYS A 81 -3.10 -10.21 26.83
CA LYS A 81 -2.32 -10.75 25.70
C LYS A 81 -3.09 -11.81 24.91
N LYS A 82 -4.04 -12.51 25.53
CA LYS A 82 -4.84 -13.55 24.87
C LYS A 82 -5.76 -12.99 23.79
N LEU A 83 -6.46 -11.88 24.07
CA LEU A 83 -7.48 -11.32 23.18
C LEU A 83 -7.09 -10.01 22.51
N LEU A 84 -6.03 -9.35 22.98
CA LEU A 84 -5.56 -8.09 22.39
C LEU A 84 -5.19 -8.21 20.89
N PRO A 85 -4.47 -9.25 20.43
CA PRO A 85 -4.21 -9.41 18.99
C PRO A 85 -5.48 -9.68 18.19
N THR A 86 -6.42 -10.44 18.75
CA THR A 86 -7.71 -10.73 18.11
C THR A 86 -8.53 -9.45 17.94
N PHE A 87 -8.54 -8.59 18.96
CA PHE A 87 -9.12 -7.24 18.87
C PHE A 87 -8.49 -6.45 17.71
N VAL A 88 -7.16 -6.35 17.68
CA VAL A 88 -6.44 -5.58 16.63
C VAL A 88 -6.77 -6.11 15.25
N ARG A 89 -6.75 -7.43 15.07
CA ARG A 89 -7.09 -8.09 13.82
C ARG A 89 -8.49 -7.72 13.35
N TYR A 90 -9.51 -7.88 14.20
CA TYR A 90 -10.88 -7.55 13.80
C TYR A 90 -11.09 -6.05 13.59
N ALA A 91 -10.41 -5.19 14.36
CA ALA A 91 -10.43 -3.75 14.13
C ALA A 91 -9.86 -3.41 12.74
N LEU A 92 -8.73 -4.00 12.34
CA LEU A 92 -8.15 -3.82 11.01
C LEU A 92 -9.09 -4.33 9.91
N VAL A 93 -9.71 -5.50 10.07
CA VAL A 93 -10.70 -6.02 9.11
C VAL A 93 -11.91 -5.09 8.99
N CYS A 94 -12.43 -4.57 10.10
CA CYS A 94 -13.51 -3.59 10.09
C CYS A 94 -13.10 -2.32 9.33
N ILE A 95 -11.87 -1.83 9.53
CA ILE A 95 -11.34 -0.67 8.80
C ILE A 95 -11.24 -0.98 7.31
N ILE A 96 -10.73 -2.15 6.90
CA ILE A 96 -10.67 -2.54 5.48
C ILE A 96 -12.05 -2.48 4.84
N HIS A 97 -13.08 -3.04 5.49
CA HIS A 97 -14.43 -3.05 4.94
C HIS A 97 -15.10 -1.67 4.97
N ALA A 98 -14.89 -0.89 6.04
CA ALA A 98 -15.43 0.47 6.16
C ALA A 98 -14.84 1.41 5.11
N THR A 99 -13.54 1.28 4.81
CA THR A 99 -12.83 2.15 3.86
C THR A 99 -13.16 1.89 2.39
N LEU A 100 -13.99 0.88 2.11
CA LEU A 100 -14.64 0.73 0.81
C LEU A 100 -15.68 1.84 0.55
N ASP A 101 -16.16 2.51 1.60
CA ASP A 101 -16.96 3.73 1.48
C ASP A 101 -16.04 4.96 1.62
N ALA A 102 -16.14 5.88 0.65
CA ALA A 102 -15.31 7.07 0.60
C ALA A 102 -15.52 8.01 1.80
N SER A 103 -16.75 8.11 2.33
CA SER A 103 -17.07 8.98 3.46
C SER A 103 -16.38 8.49 4.74
N MET A 104 -16.51 7.19 5.03
CA MET A 104 -15.85 6.57 6.18
C MET A 104 -14.32 6.58 6.04
N ALA A 105 -13.78 6.37 4.84
CA ALA A 105 -12.34 6.50 4.61
C ALA A 105 -11.84 7.93 4.87
N GLN A 106 -12.60 8.96 4.49
CA GLN A 106 -12.25 10.36 4.77
C GLN A 106 -12.25 10.67 6.28
N ASP A 107 -13.22 10.15 7.03
CA ASP A 107 -13.28 10.31 8.48
C ASP A 107 -12.04 9.68 9.15
N LEU A 108 -11.71 8.46 8.76
CA LEU A 108 -10.53 7.75 9.28
C LEU A 108 -9.21 8.43 8.91
N CYS A 109 -9.09 8.98 7.69
CA CYS A 109 -7.94 9.79 7.28
C CYS A 109 -7.81 11.05 8.14
N SER A 110 -8.91 11.71 8.49
CA SER A 110 -8.93 12.90 9.34
C SER A 110 -8.44 12.63 10.77
N MET A 111 -8.50 11.37 11.22
CA MET A 111 -7.97 10.92 12.51
C MET A 111 -6.46 10.62 12.48
N GLY A 112 -5.79 10.78 11.33
CA GLY A 112 -4.37 10.44 11.17
C GLY A 112 -4.10 8.93 11.07
N LEU A 113 -5.14 8.13 10.80
CA LEU A 113 -5.03 6.68 10.75
C LEU A 113 -4.00 6.16 9.72
N PRO A 114 -3.85 6.73 8.50
CA PRO A 114 -2.84 6.26 7.54
C PRO A 114 -1.42 6.27 8.10
N GLN A 115 -1.02 7.36 8.75
CA GLN A 115 0.31 7.50 9.36
C GLN A 115 0.51 6.50 10.50
N LEU A 116 -0.54 6.31 11.32
CA LEU A 116 -0.50 5.41 12.47
C LEU A 116 -0.39 3.94 12.02
N LEU A 117 -1.16 3.52 11.02
CA LEU A 117 -1.08 2.17 10.47
C LEU A 117 0.32 1.86 9.95
N LEU A 118 0.90 2.81 9.22
CA LEU A 118 2.22 2.68 8.64
C LEU A 118 3.31 2.55 9.72
N LEU A 119 3.26 3.35 10.78
CA LEU A 119 4.27 3.32 11.83
C LEU A 119 4.16 2.10 12.74
N GLU A 120 2.94 1.75 13.17
CA GLU A 120 2.73 0.76 14.24
C GLU A 120 2.61 -0.68 13.72
N PHE A 121 2.13 -0.88 12.49
CA PHE A 121 1.89 -2.23 11.97
C PHE A 121 2.76 -2.60 10.78
N ILE A 122 3.24 -1.64 10.00
CA ILE A 122 3.96 -1.93 8.74
C ILE A 122 5.47 -1.74 8.90
N ILE A 123 5.92 -0.58 9.38
CA ILE A 123 7.36 -0.28 9.54
C ILE A 123 7.94 -0.96 10.79
N ASN A 124 7.17 -0.98 11.87
CA ASN A 124 7.56 -1.63 13.12
C ASN A 124 6.59 -2.78 13.42
N PRO A 125 6.52 -3.82 12.57
CA PRO A 125 5.60 -4.92 12.79
C PRO A 125 5.92 -5.56 14.14
N VAL A 126 4.88 -5.71 14.95
CA VAL A 126 5.00 -6.24 16.30
C VAL A 126 4.87 -7.75 16.22
N GLN A 127 5.95 -8.45 16.50
CA GLN A 127 6.00 -9.91 16.41
C GLN A 127 4.99 -10.59 17.34
N GLU A 128 4.68 -10.00 18.49
CA GLU A 128 3.64 -10.50 19.41
C GLU A 128 2.22 -10.49 18.83
N LEU A 129 1.93 -9.65 17.84
CA LEU A 129 0.66 -9.66 17.12
C LEU A 129 0.62 -10.74 16.03
N GLU A 130 1.78 -11.29 15.66
CA GLU A 130 1.94 -12.31 14.62
C GLU A 130 1.98 -13.73 15.22
N ASP A 131 2.63 -13.92 16.37
CA ASP A 131 2.85 -15.23 16.99
C ASP A 131 1.57 -15.91 17.53
N ILE A 132 0.53 -15.15 17.88
CA ILE A 132 -0.69 -15.70 18.53
C ILE A 132 -1.65 -16.35 17.52
N VAL A 133 -1.49 -16.05 16.22
CA VAL A 133 -2.24 -16.69 15.14
C VAL A 133 -1.90 -18.19 15.06
N SER A 134 -0.68 -18.58 15.45
CA SER A 134 -0.24 -19.98 15.44
C SER A 134 -0.86 -20.82 16.57
N ASP A 135 -1.20 -20.22 17.71
CA ASP A 135 -1.63 -20.95 18.92
C ASP A 135 -3.17 -21.13 19.05
N ASN A 136 -3.97 -20.31 18.38
CA ASN A 136 -5.45 -20.39 18.41
C ASN A 136 -6.06 -21.37 17.39
N GLN A 137 -5.27 -22.33 16.87
CA GLN A 137 -5.70 -23.37 15.91
C GLN A 137 -6.65 -24.43 16.52
N LEU A 138 -7.80 -24.00 17.04
CA LEU A 138 -8.91 -24.87 17.45
C LEU A 138 -9.92 -25.13 16.32
N SER A 139 -9.63 -24.71 15.08
CA SER A 139 -10.44 -25.00 13.91
C SER A 139 -9.58 -25.57 12.78
N SER A 140 -10.00 -26.72 12.25
CA SER A 140 -9.45 -27.48 11.13
C SER A 140 -9.56 -26.76 9.77
N SER A 141 -9.28 -25.46 9.72
CA SER A 141 -9.26 -24.67 8.48
C SER A 141 -7.82 -24.61 7.98
N GLU A 142 -7.58 -25.10 6.76
CA GLU A 142 -6.28 -25.04 6.07
C GLU A 142 -5.89 -23.60 5.65
N VAL A 143 -6.70 -22.59 6.00
CA VAL A 143 -6.45 -21.19 5.66
C VAL A 143 -5.78 -20.49 6.84
N GLU A 144 -4.50 -20.19 6.70
CA GLU A 144 -3.78 -19.32 7.63
C GLU A 144 -4.36 -17.90 7.57
N ASP A 145 -4.62 -17.37 8.75
CA ASP A 145 -5.16 -16.05 8.97
C ASP A 145 -4.10 -14.98 8.58
N PRO A 146 -4.38 -14.02 7.66
CA PRO A 146 -3.39 -13.05 7.20
C PRO A 146 -2.81 -12.23 8.37
N PRO A 147 -1.49 -11.98 8.43
CA PRO A 147 -0.88 -11.27 9.56
C PRO A 147 -1.32 -9.79 9.60
N CYS A 148 -1.24 -9.17 10.79
CA CYS A 148 -1.75 -7.81 11.01
C CYS A 148 -1.10 -6.76 10.10
N HIS A 149 0.18 -6.90 9.75
CA HIS A 149 0.86 -5.97 8.84
C HIS A 149 0.25 -5.99 7.42
N ILE A 150 -0.20 -7.15 6.93
CA ILE A 150 -0.89 -7.29 5.64
C ILE A 150 -2.27 -6.65 5.71
N LEU A 151 -3.02 -6.88 6.80
CA LEU A 151 -4.31 -6.23 7.01
C LEU A 151 -4.17 -4.69 7.11
N ALA A 152 -3.12 -4.20 7.76
CA ALA A 152 -2.82 -2.78 7.84
C ALA A 152 -2.44 -2.19 6.46
N LEU A 153 -1.68 -2.92 5.64
CA LEU A 153 -1.38 -2.52 4.26
C LEU A 153 -2.63 -2.47 3.39
N GLU A 154 -3.52 -3.45 3.51
CA GLU A 154 -4.80 -3.50 2.80
C GLU A 154 -5.69 -2.30 3.19
N ALA A 155 -5.80 -2.03 4.49
CA ALA A 155 -6.51 -0.86 5.00
C ALA A 155 -5.88 0.44 4.48
N LEU A 156 -4.55 0.55 4.52
CA LEU A 156 -3.83 1.71 4.03
C LEU A 156 -4.08 1.92 2.53
N ARG A 157 -4.06 0.86 1.71
CA ARG A 157 -4.36 0.92 0.27
C ARG A 157 -5.72 1.56 0.02
N ASN A 158 -6.73 1.20 0.81
CA ASN A 158 -8.07 1.78 0.74
C ASN A 158 -8.18 3.19 1.35
N LEU A 159 -7.28 3.61 2.24
CA LEU A 159 -7.30 4.97 2.79
C LEU A 159 -6.65 5.98 1.85
N VAL A 160 -5.62 5.56 1.12
CA VAL A 160 -4.79 6.47 0.31
C VAL A 160 -5.32 6.72 -1.11
N TYR A 161 -6.42 6.08 -1.54
CA TYR A 161 -6.98 6.33 -2.89
C TYR A 161 -7.71 7.67 -2.99
N LEU A 162 -8.18 8.22 -1.86
CA LEU A 162 -8.90 9.49 -1.84
C LEU A 162 -7.95 10.67 -2.06
N GLU A 163 -8.37 11.60 -2.93
CA GLU A 163 -7.71 12.89 -3.10
C GLU A 163 -7.95 13.72 -1.83
N SER A 164 -7.02 13.64 -0.88
CA SER A 164 -7.15 14.42 0.35
C SER A 164 -5.82 14.94 0.86
N GLU A 165 -5.79 16.23 1.16
CA GLU A 165 -4.73 16.87 1.96
C GLU A 165 -4.59 16.23 3.36
N THR A 166 -5.58 15.42 3.78
CA THR A 166 -5.59 14.72 5.08
C THR A 166 -4.75 13.45 5.10
N THR A 167 -4.34 12.91 3.95
CA THR A 167 -3.50 11.70 3.88
C THR A 167 -2.04 12.07 4.16
N LEU A 168 -1.78 12.58 5.35
CA LEU A 168 -0.48 13.07 5.78
C LEU A 168 0.42 11.89 6.14
N ILE A 169 1.20 11.44 5.17
CA ILE A 169 2.27 10.46 5.40
C ILE A 169 3.61 11.19 5.47
N SER A 170 4.35 10.96 6.56
CA SER A 170 5.65 11.58 6.78
C SER A 170 6.73 11.06 5.82
N HIS A 171 7.71 11.91 5.51
CA HIS A 171 8.84 11.55 4.65
C HIS A 171 9.57 10.28 5.10
N GLY A 172 9.85 10.16 6.40
CA GLY A 172 10.53 8.97 6.94
C GLY A 172 9.73 7.68 6.75
N ALA A 173 8.41 7.77 6.77
CA ALA A 173 7.56 6.61 6.54
C ALA A 173 7.49 6.25 5.05
N LEU A 174 7.41 7.23 4.15
CA LEU A 174 7.54 7.01 2.71
C LEU A 174 8.92 6.42 2.34
N ASP A 175 9.99 6.85 3.00
CA ASP A 175 11.32 6.32 2.80
C ASP A 175 11.41 4.82 3.15
N ALA A 176 10.75 4.41 4.24
CA ALA A 176 10.66 3.01 4.63
C ALA A 176 9.85 2.19 3.61
N MET A 177 8.73 2.73 3.10
CA MET A 177 7.95 2.08 2.04
C MET A 177 8.77 1.84 0.77
N TRP A 178 9.50 2.86 0.32
CA TRP A 178 10.41 2.74 -0.81
C TRP A 178 11.49 1.69 -0.56
N HIS A 179 12.04 1.65 0.65
CA HIS A 179 13.03 0.64 1.02
C HIS A 179 12.45 -0.76 0.92
N THR A 180 11.27 -1.01 1.51
CA THR A 180 10.60 -2.33 1.45
C THR A 180 10.26 -2.75 0.02
N LEU A 181 9.74 -1.84 -0.81
CA LEU A 181 9.41 -2.15 -2.21
C LEU A 181 10.65 -2.53 -3.05
N LEU A 182 11.74 -1.77 -2.88
CA LEU A 182 12.92 -1.86 -3.73
C LEU A 182 13.93 -2.94 -3.29
N GLN A 183 13.87 -3.42 -2.05
CA GLN A 183 14.72 -4.50 -1.59
C GLN A 183 14.23 -5.86 -2.13
N PRO A 184 15.14 -6.76 -2.56
CA PRO A 184 14.79 -8.15 -2.82
C PRO A 184 14.23 -8.78 -1.54
N SER A 185 13.01 -9.30 -1.61
CA SER A 185 12.33 -9.93 -0.49
C SER A 185 11.44 -11.07 -0.99
N GLU A 186 11.35 -12.13 -0.21
CA GLU A 186 10.43 -13.25 -0.44
C GLU A 186 8.97 -12.87 -0.10
N ARG A 187 8.74 -11.70 0.51
CA ARG A 187 7.41 -11.18 0.85
C ARG A 187 6.76 -10.44 -0.31
N GLU A 188 6.46 -11.16 -1.39
CA GLU A 188 5.91 -10.56 -2.62
C GLU A 188 4.56 -9.85 -2.41
N MET A 189 3.67 -10.43 -1.59
CA MET A 189 2.38 -9.81 -1.26
C MET A 189 2.55 -8.46 -0.54
N GLU A 190 3.50 -8.37 0.39
CA GLU A 190 3.83 -7.13 1.09
C GLU A 190 4.31 -6.07 0.09
N ARG A 191 5.19 -6.45 -0.83
CA ARG A 191 5.70 -5.57 -1.90
C ARG A 191 4.59 -5.13 -2.85
N LEU A 192 3.67 -6.02 -3.21
CA LEU A 192 2.51 -5.72 -4.05
C LEU A 192 1.64 -4.65 -3.41
N LEU A 193 1.19 -4.88 -2.18
CA LEU A 193 0.35 -3.92 -1.46
C LEU A 193 1.08 -2.60 -1.21
N MET A 194 2.38 -2.65 -0.89
CA MET A 194 3.20 -1.44 -0.76
C MET A 194 3.25 -0.64 -2.07
N CYS A 195 3.40 -1.33 -3.19
CA CYS A 195 3.39 -0.73 -4.52
C CYS A 195 2.03 -0.09 -4.80
N ASP A 196 0.92 -0.78 -4.53
CA ASP A 196 -0.43 -0.25 -4.72
C ASP A 196 -0.69 1.01 -3.88
N VAL A 197 -0.23 1.03 -2.63
CA VAL A 197 -0.33 2.23 -1.77
C VAL A 197 0.43 3.40 -2.41
N LEU A 198 1.67 3.18 -2.87
CA LEU A 198 2.46 4.23 -3.54
C LEU A 198 1.83 4.66 -4.89
N THR A 199 1.23 3.73 -5.62
CA THR A 199 0.46 3.99 -6.84
C THR A 199 -0.73 4.90 -6.55
N ASN A 200 -1.50 4.61 -5.50
CA ASN A 200 -2.64 5.42 -5.08
C ASN A 200 -2.22 6.83 -4.65
N LEU A 201 -1.16 6.97 -3.86
CA LEU A 201 -0.61 8.28 -3.48
C LEU A 201 -0.19 9.10 -4.70
N THR A 202 0.40 8.44 -5.70
CA THR A 202 0.84 9.12 -6.93
C THR A 202 -0.24 9.30 -7.97
N SER A 203 -1.44 8.76 -7.79
CA SER A 203 -2.57 8.87 -8.73
C SER A 203 -3.10 10.31 -8.84
N HIS A 204 -2.96 11.11 -7.78
CA HIS A 204 -3.35 12.53 -7.75
C HIS A 204 -2.17 13.46 -7.97
N SER A 205 -1.04 13.19 -7.31
CA SER A 205 0.18 13.98 -7.43
C SER A 205 1.40 13.08 -7.63
N PRO A 206 2.05 13.10 -8.81
CA PRO A 206 3.24 12.27 -9.06
C PRO A 206 4.35 12.47 -8.03
N ARG A 207 4.45 13.68 -7.44
CA ARG A 207 5.49 14.02 -6.46
C ARG A 207 5.15 13.63 -5.01
N ALA A 208 3.96 13.07 -4.74
CA ALA A 208 3.50 12.73 -3.39
C ALA A 208 4.42 11.75 -2.64
N THR A 209 5.16 10.91 -3.36
CA THR A 209 6.04 9.89 -2.77
C THR A 209 7.51 10.32 -2.66
N PHE A 210 7.83 11.58 -3.00
CA PHE A 210 9.19 12.13 -2.99
C PHE A 210 10.22 11.19 -3.66
N ALA A 211 9.85 10.65 -4.82
CA ALA A 211 10.70 9.73 -5.56
C ALA A 211 12.03 10.40 -5.95
N THR A 212 13.14 9.75 -5.63
CA THR A 212 14.48 10.18 -6.05
C THR A 212 14.87 9.51 -7.36
N LYS A 213 15.86 10.06 -8.06
CA LYS A 213 16.42 9.46 -9.28
C LYS A 213 16.77 7.98 -9.09
N ASP A 214 17.42 7.64 -7.98
CA ASP A 214 17.87 6.28 -7.70
C ASP A 214 16.68 5.34 -7.45
N ARG A 215 15.64 5.81 -6.76
CA ARG A 215 14.40 5.05 -6.54
C ARG A 215 13.69 4.73 -7.85
N LEU A 216 13.57 5.73 -8.74
CA LEU A 216 12.96 5.56 -10.06
C LEU A 216 13.77 4.58 -10.93
N ALA A 217 15.10 4.69 -10.89
CA ALA A 217 15.97 3.80 -11.64
C ALA A 217 15.87 2.35 -11.15
N LEU A 218 15.85 2.14 -9.83
CA LEU A 218 15.70 0.83 -9.21
C LEU A 218 14.32 0.22 -9.46
N LEU A 219 13.24 1.01 -9.33
CA LEU A 219 11.87 0.56 -9.64
C LEU A 219 11.79 -0.01 -11.07
N LEU A 220 12.34 0.73 -12.04
CA LEU A 220 12.35 0.29 -13.42
C LEU A 220 13.25 -0.94 -13.63
N ALA A 221 14.42 -0.98 -13.01
CA ALA A 221 15.29 -2.15 -13.10
C ALA A 221 14.61 -3.40 -12.53
N LEU A 222 13.87 -3.29 -11.43
CA LEU A 222 13.09 -4.38 -10.86
C LEU A 222 11.99 -4.83 -11.80
N LEU A 223 11.18 -3.91 -12.33
CA LEU A 223 10.13 -4.23 -13.32
C LEU A 223 10.71 -4.99 -14.53
N LEU A 224 11.87 -4.58 -15.02
CA LEU A 224 12.54 -5.24 -16.16
C LEU A 224 13.18 -6.58 -15.79
N ASN A 225 13.70 -6.75 -14.57
CA ASN A 225 14.33 -7.99 -14.11
C ASN A 225 13.29 -9.08 -13.81
N GLU A 226 12.14 -8.72 -13.24
CA GLU A 226 11.02 -9.64 -13.03
C GLU A 226 10.55 -10.25 -14.37
N ASN A 227 10.56 -9.47 -15.46
CA ASN A 227 10.27 -9.97 -16.81
C ASN A 227 11.30 -11.02 -17.29
N ALA A 228 12.57 -10.91 -16.87
CA ALA A 228 13.63 -11.81 -17.29
C ALA A 228 13.62 -13.16 -16.54
N HIS A 229 12.88 -13.26 -15.44
CA HIS A 229 12.85 -14.44 -14.57
C HIS A 229 11.52 -15.21 -14.57
N GLY A 230 10.62 -14.90 -15.51
CA GLY A 230 9.31 -15.54 -15.70
C GLY A 230 9.30 -17.04 -16.05
N ASP A 231 10.37 -17.78 -15.76
CA ASP A 231 10.50 -19.23 -15.95
C ASP A 231 10.78 -20.00 -14.64
N LYS A 232 10.84 -19.32 -13.48
CA LYS A 232 11.08 -19.98 -12.19
C LYS A 232 9.80 -20.18 -11.40
N ILE A 233 9.70 -21.37 -10.81
CA ILE A 233 8.63 -21.98 -9.99
C ILE A 233 8.29 -21.10 -8.77
N SER A 234 7.73 -19.94 -9.01
CA SER A 234 7.10 -19.03 -8.04
C SER A 234 5.64 -18.87 -8.45
N ASP A 235 4.78 -18.42 -7.55
CA ASP A 235 3.37 -18.17 -7.87
C ASP A 235 3.29 -17.09 -8.96
N HIS A 236 3.14 -17.54 -10.20
CA HIS A 236 3.15 -16.70 -11.39
C HIS A 236 2.11 -15.58 -11.31
N SER A 237 1.01 -15.79 -10.58
CA SER A 237 -0.06 -14.81 -10.46
C SER A 237 0.38 -13.58 -9.64
N THR A 238 1.04 -13.80 -8.49
CA THR A 238 1.52 -12.74 -7.60
C THR A 238 2.67 -11.94 -8.23
N SER A 239 3.58 -12.61 -8.95
CA SER A 239 4.67 -11.94 -9.67
C SER A 239 4.15 -11.03 -10.80
N VAL A 240 3.18 -11.48 -11.60
CA VAL A 240 2.55 -10.65 -12.64
C VAL A 240 1.77 -9.49 -12.03
N ALA A 241 1.04 -9.71 -10.92
CA ALA A 241 0.35 -8.63 -10.22
C ALA A 241 1.32 -7.54 -9.73
N LEU A 242 2.48 -7.93 -9.18
CA LEU A 242 3.51 -6.99 -8.76
C LEU A 242 4.09 -6.20 -9.94
N GLN A 243 4.33 -6.87 -11.08
CA GLN A 243 4.77 -6.18 -12.30
C GLN A 243 3.75 -5.16 -12.78
N THR A 244 2.46 -5.52 -12.77
CA THR A 244 1.36 -4.61 -13.12
C THR A 244 1.33 -3.41 -12.19
N ALA A 245 1.38 -3.63 -10.87
CA ALA A 245 1.42 -2.56 -9.87
C ALA A 245 2.63 -1.65 -10.05
N MET A 246 3.83 -2.20 -10.34
CA MET A 246 5.03 -1.40 -10.62
C MET A 246 4.91 -0.59 -11.93
N ALA A 247 4.28 -1.15 -12.96
CA ALA A 247 4.01 -0.46 -14.21
C ALA A 247 3.02 0.69 -14.02
N ASP A 248 1.94 0.49 -13.25
CA ASP A 248 0.98 1.53 -12.89
C ASP A 248 1.63 2.63 -12.03
N PHE A 249 2.47 2.25 -11.07
CA PHE A 249 3.21 3.20 -10.27
C PHE A 249 4.14 4.06 -11.14
N GLY A 250 4.91 3.41 -12.02
CA GLY A 250 5.76 4.08 -13.00
C GLY A 250 4.97 4.99 -13.95
N CYS A 251 3.78 4.55 -14.38
CA CYS A 251 2.85 5.32 -15.20
C CYS A 251 2.43 6.62 -14.51
N ASN A 252 2.01 6.54 -13.23
CA ASN A 252 1.60 7.70 -12.45
C ASN A 252 2.76 8.68 -12.21
N LEU A 253 3.94 8.15 -11.89
CA LEU A 253 5.17 8.94 -11.72
C LEU A 253 5.59 9.65 -13.02
N ALA A 254 5.47 8.98 -14.16
CA ALA A 254 5.85 9.52 -15.47
C ALA A 254 5.00 10.69 -15.95
N ARG A 255 3.88 11.01 -15.28
CA ARG A 255 3.14 12.25 -15.53
C ARG A 255 3.95 13.49 -15.15
N ASP A 256 4.94 13.35 -14.25
CA ASP A 256 5.95 14.38 -14.03
C ASP A 256 7.07 14.30 -15.09
N THR A 257 7.45 15.47 -15.62
CA THR A 257 8.44 15.56 -16.70
C THR A 257 9.84 15.14 -16.26
N GLU A 258 10.27 15.48 -15.05
CA GLU A 258 11.59 15.12 -14.53
C GLU A 258 11.69 13.61 -14.31
N TYR A 259 10.65 13.01 -13.73
CA TYR A 259 10.59 11.56 -13.51
C TYR A 259 10.55 10.78 -14.83
N SER A 260 9.78 11.25 -15.81
CA SER A 260 9.79 10.74 -17.18
C SER A 260 11.19 10.70 -17.79
N ILE A 261 11.98 11.77 -17.65
CA ILE A 261 13.35 11.84 -18.18
C ILE A 261 14.24 10.80 -17.49
N VAL A 262 14.12 10.64 -16.17
CA VAL A 262 14.86 9.62 -15.42
C VAL A 262 14.53 8.22 -15.95
N PHE A 263 13.24 7.89 -16.13
CA PHE A 263 12.84 6.60 -16.69
C PHE A 263 13.40 6.38 -18.10
N ILE A 264 13.33 7.38 -18.99
CA ILE A 264 13.87 7.26 -20.36
C ILE A 264 15.37 7.00 -20.35
N CYS A 265 16.13 7.74 -19.54
CA CYS A 265 17.57 7.55 -19.40
C CYS A 265 17.90 6.16 -18.83
N THR A 266 17.15 5.70 -17.83
CA THR A 266 17.34 4.37 -17.24
C THR A 266 17.00 3.26 -18.24
N LEU A 267 15.91 3.40 -19.02
CA LEU A 267 15.57 2.47 -20.11
C LEU A 267 16.69 2.39 -21.15
N GLU A 268 17.30 3.53 -21.49
CA GLU A 268 18.41 3.57 -22.44
C GLU A 268 19.65 2.81 -21.93
N ALA A 269 19.90 2.84 -20.62
CA ALA A 269 20.97 2.09 -19.99
C ALA A 269 20.69 0.57 -19.96
N HIS A 270 19.42 0.16 -19.83
CA HIS A 270 19.03 -1.25 -19.71
C HIS A 270 18.64 -1.91 -21.03
N ARG A 271 18.54 -1.16 -22.14
CA ARG A 271 18.16 -1.73 -23.44
C ARG A 271 19.15 -2.81 -23.89
N PRO A 272 18.67 -3.96 -24.42
CA PRO A 272 19.56 -4.98 -24.98
C PRO A 272 20.43 -4.41 -26.10
N ARG A 273 21.72 -4.80 -26.14
CA ARG A 273 22.66 -4.33 -27.17
C ARG A 273 22.17 -4.58 -28.61
N ALA A 274 21.40 -5.65 -28.83
CA ALA A 274 20.79 -5.98 -30.12
C ALA A 274 19.76 -4.93 -30.60
N ARG A 275 19.27 -4.06 -29.72
CA ARG A 275 18.26 -3.03 -30.00
C ARG A 275 18.80 -1.61 -29.83
N MET A 276 20.11 -1.39 -29.91
CA MET A 276 20.73 -0.05 -29.76
C MET A 276 20.18 1.01 -30.73
N ASN A 277 19.72 0.59 -31.92
CA ASN A 277 19.16 1.48 -32.94
C ASN A 277 17.66 1.76 -32.76
N GLN A 278 17.02 1.17 -31.76
CA GLN A 278 15.61 1.41 -31.45
C GLN A 278 15.51 2.40 -30.27
N SER A 279 14.46 3.23 -30.30
CA SER A 279 14.12 4.09 -29.16
C SER A 279 13.90 3.24 -27.91
N SER A 280 14.40 3.68 -26.76
CA SER A 280 14.23 2.99 -25.47
C SER A 280 12.76 2.82 -25.09
N ILE A 281 11.88 3.70 -25.56
CA ILE A 281 10.42 3.62 -25.37
C ILE A 281 9.82 2.49 -26.23
N ALA A 282 10.36 2.26 -27.43
CA ALA A 282 9.90 1.19 -28.32
C ALA A 282 10.18 -0.21 -27.73
N PHE A 283 11.18 -0.32 -26.85
CA PHE A 283 11.44 -1.55 -26.11
C PHE A 283 10.29 -1.89 -25.14
N LEU A 284 9.83 -0.92 -24.33
CA LEU A 284 8.66 -1.12 -23.46
C LEU A 284 7.37 -1.37 -24.26
N GLY A 285 7.16 -0.62 -25.35
CA GLY A 285 5.99 -0.82 -26.21
C GLY A 285 5.94 -2.22 -26.82
N HIS A 286 7.08 -2.73 -27.30
CA HIS A 286 7.15 -4.11 -27.79
C HIS A 286 6.85 -5.13 -26.68
N TRP A 287 7.38 -4.92 -25.48
CA TRP A 287 7.06 -5.81 -24.35
C TRP A 287 5.55 -5.80 -24.08
N ALA A 288 4.93 -4.63 -24.03
CA ALA A 288 3.48 -4.50 -23.84
C ALA A 288 2.66 -5.27 -24.89
N ASP A 289 3.10 -5.30 -26.13
CA ASP A 289 2.44 -6.04 -27.22
C ASP A 289 2.66 -7.55 -27.18
N THR A 290 3.71 -8.00 -26.50
CA THR A 290 4.05 -9.43 -26.35
C THR A 290 3.66 -10.03 -25.00
N ALA A 291 3.25 -9.21 -24.04
CA ALA A 291 2.81 -9.66 -22.72
C ALA A 291 1.54 -10.52 -22.84
N THR A 292 1.51 -11.64 -22.12
CA THR A 292 0.38 -12.59 -22.12
C THR A 292 -0.75 -12.14 -21.20
N ASP A 293 -0.44 -11.41 -20.13
CA ASP A 293 -1.42 -10.85 -19.21
C ASP A 293 -1.97 -9.51 -19.75
N GLU A 294 -3.30 -9.42 -19.84
CA GLU A 294 -3.98 -8.25 -20.40
C GLU A 294 -3.83 -7.01 -19.50
N GLY A 295 -3.81 -7.20 -18.17
CA GLY A 295 -3.63 -6.13 -17.20
C GLY A 295 -2.26 -5.50 -17.31
N LEU A 296 -1.21 -6.33 -17.25
CA LEU A 296 0.18 -5.91 -17.44
C LEU A 296 0.37 -5.23 -18.80
N SER A 297 -0.20 -5.81 -19.87
CA SER A 297 -0.15 -5.21 -21.22
C SER A 297 -0.75 -3.80 -21.22
N ALA A 298 -1.92 -3.60 -20.60
CA ALA A 298 -2.58 -2.29 -20.51
C ALA A 298 -1.77 -1.28 -19.68
N SER A 299 -1.23 -1.68 -18.53
CA SER A 299 -0.38 -0.86 -17.68
C SER A 299 0.91 -0.43 -18.39
N LEU A 300 1.59 -1.37 -19.07
CA LEU A 300 2.79 -1.07 -19.85
C LEU A 300 2.50 -0.14 -21.05
N ARG A 301 1.35 -0.28 -21.72
CA ARG A 301 0.93 0.66 -22.78
C ARG A 301 0.70 2.05 -22.22
N SER A 302 0.03 2.16 -21.07
CA SER A 302 -0.23 3.44 -20.41
C SER A 302 1.06 4.11 -19.94
N PHE A 303 1.98 3.33 -19.37
CA PHE A 303 3.30 3.82 -18.99
C PHE A 303 4.11 4.29 -20.22
N THR A 304 4.14 3.49 -21.28
CA THR A 304 4.78 3.84 -22.56
C THR A 304 4.19 5.12 -23.14
N HIS A 305 2.86 5.29 -23.06
CA HIS A 305 2.17 6.50 -23.49
C HIS A 305 2.63 7.72 -22.70
N ASN A 306 2.62 7.69 -21.36
CA ASN A 306 3.07 8.84 -20.55
C ASN A 306 4.54 9.19 -20.83
N LEU A 307 5.41 8.17 -20.95
CA LEU A 307 6.78 8.35 -21.38
C LEU A 307 6.91 8.85 -22.82
N ALA A 308 5.91 8.70 -23.69
CA ALA A 308 5.87 9.22 -25.06
C ALA A 308 5.32 10.65 -25.14
N TRP A 309 4.61 11.13 -24.11
CA TRP A 309 4.04 12.49 -24.05
C TRP A 309 4.85 13.57 -23.32
N THR A 310 5.88 13.21 -22.54
CA THR A 310 6.87 14.20 -22.03
C THR A 310 7.41 15.11 -23.14
N ASP A 311 7.56 16.41 -22.87
CA ASP A 311 7.87 17.46 -23.85
C ASP A 311 8.84 16.99 -24.96
N VAL A 312 8.32 17.00 -26.19
CA VAL A 312 9.00 16.56 -27.41
C VAL A 312 10.35 17.25 -27.56
N SER A 313 10.48 18.50 -27.14
CA SER A 313 11.73 19.27 -27.18
C SER A 313 12.79 18.66 -26.26
N THR A 314 12.39 18.28 -25.05
CA THR A 314 13.26 17.66 -24.05
C THR A 314 13.66 16.25 -24.46
N LYS A 315 12.75 15.47 -25.07
CA LYS A 315 13.08 14.15 -25.65
C LYS A 315 14.01 14.21 -26.82
N VAL A 316 13.79 15.14 -27.75
CA VAL A 316 14.66 15.31 -28.91
C VAL A 316 16.07 15.69 -28.46
N CYS A 317 16.20 16.54 -27.43
CA CYS A 317 17.49 16.83 -26.82
C CYS A 317 18.12 15.58 -26.19
N VAL A 318 17.42 14.83 -25.34
CA VAL A 318 17.98 13.64 -24.66
C VAL A 318 18.32 12.52 -25.65
N GLN A 319 17.44 12.23 -26.61
CA GLN A 319 17.60 11.15 -27.60
C GLN A 319 18.63 11.49 -28.69
N LYS A 320 18.74 12.75 -29.13
CA LYS A 320 19.73 13.14 -30.15
C LYS A 320 21.11 13.45 -29.57
N LEU A 321 21.22 13.77 -28.28
CA LEU A 321 22.50 14.18 -27.67
C LEU A 321 23.23 13.04 -26.94
N SER A 322 22.77 11.79 -27.01
CA SER A 322 23.39 10.65 -26.30
C SER A 322 23.69 10.99 -24.83
N ALA A 323 22.65 11.40 -24.08
CA ALA A 323 22.44 11.47 -22.62
C ALA A 323 23.59 11.69 -21.59
N SER A 324 24.87 11.87 -21.92
CA SER A 324 25.93 12.01 -20.91
C SER A 324 26.14 13.47 -20.47
N SER A 325 26.08 14.43 -21.39
CA SER A 325 26.40 15.84 -21.11
C SER A 325 25.19 16.70 -20.72
N PHE A 326 23.98 16.28 -21.10
CA PHE A 326 22.74 17.03 -20.78
C PHE A 326 22.29 16.82 -19.33
N VAL A 327 22.50 15.60 -18.80
CA VAL A 327 22.10 15.20 -17.44
C VAL A 327 22.95 15.90 -16.37
N GLU A 328 24.25 16.07 -16.59
CA GLU A 328 25.14 16.81 -15.67
C GLU A 328 24.75 18.29 -15.53
N ARG A 329 24.15 18.89 -16.56
CA ARG A 329 23.74 20.31 -16.55
C ARG A 329 22.38 20.57 -15.92
N PHE A 330 21.44 19.62 -16.00
CA PHE A 330 20.08 19.78 -15.44
C PHE A 330 19.94 19.27 -14.01
N ILE A 331 20.70 18.24 -13.62
CA ILE A 331 20.72 17.73 -12.23
C ILE A 331 21.68 18.56 -11.34
N GLY A 332 22.53 19.39 -11.94
CA GLY A 332 23.42 20.32 -11.26
C GLY A 332 22.75 21.58 -10.67
N VAL A 333 21.50 21.53 -10.22
CA VAL A 333 20.93 22.62 -9.41
C VAL A 333 21.35 22.41 -7.95
N LYS A 334 22.56 22.88 -7.68
CA LYS A 334 23.13 23.35 -6.40
C LYS A 334 22.81 22.56 -5.13
N SER A 335 23.80 21.79 -4.67
CA SER A 335 24.10 21.66 -3.25
C SER A 335 24.75 22.96 -2.74
N GLU A 336 23.93 23.93 -2.35
CA GLU A 336 24.27 25.00 -1.40
C GLU A 336 23.01 25.09 -0.54
N ILE A 337 22.92 24.52 0.66
CA ILE A 337 23.70 24.72 1.90
C ILE A 337 23.80 23.40 2.66
#